data_AF-A0A368FED9-F1
#
_entry.id   AF-A0A368FED9-F1
#
_cell.length_a   1.000
_cell.length_b   1.000
_cell.length_c   1.000
_cell.angle_alpha   90.00
_cell.angle_beta   90.00
_cell.angle_gamma   90.00
#
_symmetry.space_group_name_H-M   'P 1'
#
loop_
_entity.id
_entity.type
_entity.pdbx_description
1 polymer ?
#
loop_
_entity_poly.entity_id
_entity_poly.type
_entity_poly.pdbx_seq_one_letter_code
_entity_poly.pdbx_strand_id
1 'polypeptide(L)'
;MHSISRYINREKSFARRLLYLGCCLHLIANLVCTSAFLYAGARNYPGGDAIAHLQWTQRVDAHKPISVYIDNACAQTGVSRFMQLYDAWEYNKTETLTPEDMERFDFLMIGTYSGNLKEIVTANFTTHHRVMFAIPAYHRIAIR
;
A
#
# COMPACT_ATOMS: atom_id res chain seq x y z
N MET A 1 16.05 -28.88 58.71
CA MET A 1 15.76 -29.32 57.31
C MET A 1 14.51 -28.67 56.67
N HIS A 2 13.67 -27.92 57.40
CA HIS A 2 12.46 -27.28 56.84
C HIS A 2 12.65 -25.84 56.29
N SER A 3 13.69 -25.09 56.68
CA SER A 3 13.90 -23.72 56.18
C SER A 3 14.58 -23.66 54.80
N ILE A 4 15.46 -24.61 54.48
CA ILE A 4 16.17 -24.70 53.19
C ILE A 4 15.19 -24.99 52.04
N SER A 5 14.22 -25.90 52.26
CA SER A 5 13.16 -26.20 51.28
C SER A 5 12.29 -24.97 50.95
N ARG A 6 11.98 -24.13 51.95
CA ARG A 6 11.24 -22.88 51.74
C ARG A 6 12.02 -21.83 50.95
N TYR A 7 13.34 -21.74 51.14
CA TYR A 7 14.19 -20.82 50.40
C TYR A 7 14.29 -21.20 48.91
N ILE A 8 14.51 -22.48 48.61
CA ILE A 8 14.55 -23.03 47.24
C ILE A 8 13.21 -22.85 46.51
N ASN A 9 12.07 -22.88 47.21
CA ASN A 9 10.75 -22.75 46.59
C ASN A 9 10.35 -21.28 46.31
N ARG A 10 10.92 -20.31 47.05
CA ARG A 10 10.67 -18.86 46.83
C ARG A 10 11.29 -18.35 45.54
N GLU A 11 12.53 -18.74 45.25
CA GLU A 11 13.21 -18.46 43.97
C GLU A 11 12.43 -19.02 42.78
N LYS A 12 11.92 -20.26 42.89
CA LYS A 12 11.04 -20.85 41.87
C LYS A 12 9.73 -20.05 41.70
N SER A 13 9.17 -19.52 42.79
CA SER A 13 7.97 -18.67 42.72
C SER A 13 8.25 -17.32 42.05
N PHE A 14 9.40 -16.71 42.32
CA PHE A 14 9.81 -15.45 41.69
C PHE A 14 10.15 -15.65 40.21
N ALA A 15 10.98 -16.66 39.89
CA ALA A 15 11.33 -17.01 38.52
C ALA A 15 10.10 -17.36 37.68
N ARG A 16 9.14 -18.15 38.21
CA ARG A 16 7.87 -18.44 37.52
C ARG A 16 7.03 -17.17 37.28
N ARG A 17 6.99 -16.25 38.25
CA ARG A 17 6.29 -14.97 38.09
C ARG A 17 6.96 -14.09 37.02
N LEU A 18 8.29 -14.05 37.00
CA LEU A 18 9.04 -13.31 35.99
C LEU A 18 8.83 -13.92 34.59
N LEU A 19 8.88 -15.24 34.46
CA LEU A 19 8.59 -15.94 33.20
C LEU A 19 7.16 -15.68 32.74
N TYR A 20 6.17 -15.76 33.63
CA TYR A 20 4.78 -15.46 33.33
C TYR A 20 4.61 -14.02 32.82
N LEU A 21 5.17 -13.03 33.54
CA LEU A 21 5.14 -11.63 33.11
C LEU A 21 5.87 -11.44 31.77
N GLY A 22 7.02 -12.08 31.60
CA GLY A 22 7.78 -12.08 30.35
C GLY A 22 6.99 -12.64 29.18
N CYS A 23 6.29 -13.77 29.36
CA CYS A 23 5.41 -14.34 28.34
C CYS A 23 4.27 -13.40 27.98
N CYS A 24 3.58 -12.82 28.97
CA CYS A 24 2.51 -11.86 28.73
C CYS A 24 3.01 -10.62 27.97
N LEU A 25 4.14 -10.04 28.39
CA LEU A 25 4.76 -8.90 27.72
C LEU A 25 5.19 -9.24 26.29
N HIS A 26 5.74 -10.44 26.07
CA HIS A 26 6.14 -10.89 24.74
C HIS A 26 4.95 -11.05 23.79
N LEU A 27 3.81 -11.57 24.28
CA LEU A 27 2.58 -11.67 23.50
C LEU A 27 2.06 -10.28 23.11
N ILE A 28 2.03 -9.34 24.07
CA ILE A 28 1.61 -7.95 23.81
C ILE A 28 2.55 -7.30 22.78
N ALA A 29 3.87 -7.46 22.95
CA ALA A 29 4.86 -6.91 22.03
C ALA A 29 4.68 -7.48 20.61
N ASN A 30 4.45 -8.79 20.47
CA ASN A 30 4.18 -9.39 19.17
C ASN A 30 2.90 -8.84 18.54
N LEU A 31 1.82 -8.72 19.31
CA LEU A 31 0.57 -8.15 18.81
C LEU A 31 0.77 -6.73 18.28
N VAL A 32 1.48 -5.87 19.04
CA VAL A 32 1.77 -4.50 18.64
C VAL A 32 2.63 -4.46 17.38
N CYS A 33 3.71 -5.22 17.33
CA CYS A 33 4.61 -5.29 16.17
C CYS A 33 3.88 -5.80 14.92
N THR A 34 3.12 -6.90 15.04
CA THR A 34 2.33 -7.45 13.94
C THR A 34 1.29 -6.45 13.45
N SER A 35 0.60 -5.76 14.36
CA SER A 35 -0.39 -4.73 13.99
C SER A 35 0.27 -3.56 13.26
N ALA A 36 1.46 -3.13 13.68
CA ALA A 36 2.22 -2.07 13.02
C ALA A 36 2.65 -2.49 11.61
N PHE A 37 3.18 -3.70 11.44
CA PHE A 37 3.56 -4.21 10.11
C PHE A 37 2.36 -4.45 9.20
N LEU A 38 1.24 -4.94 9.75
CA LEU A 38 0.00 -5.09 9.00
C LEU A 38 -0.51 -3.73 8.51
N TYR A 39 -0.52 -2.73 9.38
CA TYR A 39 -0.93 -1.37 9.02
C TYR A 39 -0.01 -0.77 7.94
N ALA A 40 1.30 -0.87 8.12
CA ALA A 40 2.27 -0.38 7.15
C ALA A 40 2.13 -1.10 5.80
N GLY A 41 1.97 -2.43 5.81
CA GLY A 41 1.76 -3.23 4.60
C GLY A 41 0.45 -2.86 3.89
N ALA A 42 -0.65 -2.71 4.63
CA ALA A 42 -1.94 -2.33 4.07
C ALA A 42 -1.92 -0.96 3.38
N ARG A 43 -1.08 -0.03 3.85
CA ARG A 43 -0.94 1.32 3.27
C ARG A 43 0.14 1.41 2.18
N ASN A 44 0.81 0.30 1.84
CA ASN A 44 1.85 0.27 0.80
C ASN A 44 1.33 -0.15 -0.59
N TYR A 45 0.06 0.16 -0.89
CA TYR A 45 -0.60 -0.16 -2.17
C TYR A 45 -1.23 1.09 -2.82
N PRO A 46 -0.43 2.13 -3.13
CA PRO A 46 -0.92 3.39 -3.71
C PRO A 46 -1.62 3.23 -5.07
N GLY A 47 -1.25 2.23 -5.87
CA GLY A 47 -1.95 1.92 -7.12
C GLY A 47 -3.40 1.49 -6.89
N GLY A 48 -3.62 0.62 -5.89
CA GLY A 48 -4.96 0.21 -5.46
C GLY A 48 -5.80 1.41 -4.98
N ASP A 49 -5.22 2.26 -4.15
CA ASP A 49 -5.88 3.50 -3.70
C ASP A 49 -6.24 4.40 -4.91
N ALA A 50 -5.37 4.46 -5.93
CA ALA A 50 -5.56 5.32 -7.10
C ALA A 50 -6.72 4.85 -7.99
N ILE A 51 -6.84 3.56 -8.28
CA ILE A 51 -7.97 3.05 -9.08
C ILE A 51 -9.29 3.17 -8.32
N ALA A 52 -9.29 2.94 -7.00
CA ALA A 52 -10.46 3.14 -6.17
C ALA A 52 -10.92 4.60 -6.18
N HIS A 53 -9.98 5.54 -6.04
CA HIS A 53 -10.26 6.97 -6.06
C HIS A 53 -10.77 7.46 -7.43
N LEU A 54 -10.13 7.02 -8.52
CA LEU A 54 -10.54 7.36 -9.89
C LEU A 54 -11.99 6.92 -10.13
N GLN A 55 -12.30 5.65 -9.89
CA GLN A 55 -13.64 5.11 -10.11
C GLN A 55 -14.69 5.76 -9.21
N TRP A 56 -14.36 6.02 -7.94
CA TRP A 56 -15.28 6.71 -7.03
C TRP A 56 -15.60 8.12 -7.51
N THR A 57 -14.59 8.85 -7.98
CA THR A 57 -14.76 10.24 -8.45
C THR A 57 -15.53 10.30 -9.76
N GLN A 58 -15.31 9.33 -10.67
CA GLN A 58 -15.98 9.24 -11.97
C GLN A 58 -17.17 8.28 -11.98
N ARG A 59 -17.74 7.95 -10.81
CA ARG A 59 -18.84 6.97 -10.69
C ARG A 59 -20.09 7.32 -11.49
N VAL A 60 -20.31 8.60 -11.79
CA VAL A 60 -21.43 9.08 -12.62
C VAL A 60 -21.31 8.61 -14.07
N ASP A 61 -20.09 8.32 -14.51
CA ASP A 61 -19.76 7.86 -15.85
C ASP A 61 -19.43 6.35 -15.89
N ALA A 62 -19.84 5.59 -14.88
CA ALA A 62 -19.60 4.15 -14.77
C ALA A 62 -20.12 3.33 -15.97
N HIS A 63 -21.13 3.83 -16.68
CA HIS A 63 -21.72 3.17 -17.85
C HIS A 63 -21.26 3.76 -19.20
N LYS A 64 -20.36 4.75 -19.19
CA LYS A 64 -19.78 5.32 -20.40
C LYS A 64 -18.53 4.52 -20.82
N PRO A 65 -18.22 4.46 -22.12
CA PRO A 65 -16.99 3.85 -22.61
C PRO A 65 -15.80 4.75 -22.26
N ILE A 66 -15.20 4.54 -21.10
CA ILE A 66 -14.02 5.25 -20.59
C ILE A 66 -12.81 4.33 -20.69
N SER A 67 -11.68 4.87 -21.13
CA SER A 67 -10.43 4.15 -21.29
C SER A 67 -9.40 4.60 -20.25
N VAL A 68 -8.80 3.64 -19.57
CA VAL A 68 -7.84 3.85 -18.48
C VAL A 68 -6.56 3.08 -18.76
N TYR A 69 -5.45 3.79 -18.93
CA TYR A 69 -4.13 3.17 -18.96
C TYR A 69 -3.61 2.96 -17.54
N ILE A 70 -3.03 1.78 -17.29
CA ILE A 70 -2.43 1.38 -16.03
C ILE A 70 -0.96 1.04 -16.29
N ASP A 71 -0.04 1.80 -15.68
CA ASP A 71 1.37 1.50 -15.80
C ASP A 71 1.82 0.34 -14.87
N ASN A 72 3.08 -0.10 -15.04
CA ASN A 72 3.64 -1.21 -14.27
C ASN A 72 3.70 -0.92 -12.78
N ALA A 73 4.06 0.30 -12.38
CA ALA A 73 4.20 0.67 -10.98
C ALA A 73 2.83 0.64 -10.27
N CYS A 74 1.77 1.13 -10.90
CA CYS A 74 0.40 1.06 -10.38
C CYS A 74 -0.07 -0.39 -10.24
N ALA A 75 0.22 -1.26 -11.21
CA ALA A 75 -0.11 -2.69 -11.13
C ALA A 75 0.64 -3.39 -9.98
N GLN A 76 1.94 -3.13 -9.85
CA GLN A 76 2.78 -3.69 -8.77
C GLN A 76 2.36 -3.18 -7.38
N THR A 77 1.68 -2.03 -7.32
CA THR A 77 1.22 -1.41 -6.08
C THR A 77 -0.29 -1.49 -5.89
N GLY A 78 -0.94 -2.52 -6.44
CA GLY A 78 -2.27 -2.94 -6.02
C GLY A 78 -3.39 -2.77 -7.03
N VAL A 79 -3.15 -2.19 -8.21
CA VAL A 79 -4.17 -2.26 -9.27
C VAL A 79 -4.30 -3.70 -9.75
N SER A 80 -5.50 -4.27 -9.62
CA SER A 80 -5.82 -5.62 -10.04
C SER A 80 -7.19 -5.69 -10.72
N ARG A 81 -7.46 -6.79 -11.41
CA ARG A 81 -8.74 -7.01 -12.11
C ARG A 81 -9.95 -7.00 -11.16
N PHE A 82 -9.78 -7.38 -9.90
CA PHE A 82 -10.86 -7.34 -8.90
C PHE A 82 -11.28 -5.93 -8.50
N MET A 83 -10.43 -4.93 -8.77
CA MET A 83 -10.72 -3.53 -8.49
C MET A 83 -11.34 -2.80 -9.68
N GLN A 84 -11.50 -3.45 -10.83
CA GLN A 84 -12.11 -2.87 -12.03
C GLN A 84 -13.62 -3.05 -11.94
N LEU A 85 -14.30 -2.06 -11.36
CA LEU A 85 -15.71 -2.13 -10.95
C LEU A 85 -16.69 -1.80 -12.09
N TYR A 86 -16.22 -1.16 -13.15
CA TYR A 86 -17.07 -0.66 -14.24
C TYR A 86 -16.83 -1.41 -15.53
N ASP A 87 -17.79 -2.27 -15.91
CA ASP A 87 -17.70 -3.14 -17.10
C ASP A 87 -17.64 -2.37 -18.43
N ALA A 88 -18.18 -1.15 -18.46
CA ALA A 88 -18.14 -0.30 -19.65
C ALA A 88 -16.74 0.32 -19.89
N TRP A 89 -15.85 0.26 -18.91
CA TRP A 89 -14.53 0.86 -19.01
C TRP A 89 -13.50 -0.10 -19.62
N GLU A 90 -12.58 0.42 -20.44
CA GLU A 90 -11.40 -0.29 -20.91
C GLU A 90 -10.23 -0.07 -19.95
N TYR A 91 -9.80 -1.10 -19.22
CA TYR A 91 -8.58 -1.05 -18.42
C TYR A 91 -7.42 -1.69 -19.17
N ASN A 92 -6.44 -0.89 -19.58
CA ASN A 92 -5.34 -1.33 -20.44
C ASN A 92 -3.99 -1.30 -19.69
N LYS A 93 -3.24 -2.41 -19.77
CA LYS A 93 -1.96 -2.62 -19.07
C LYS A 93 -0.78 -2.82 -20.03
N THR A 94 -0.94 -2.56 -21.33
CA THR A 94 0.11 -2.79 -22.32
C THR A 94 1.39 -2.02 -21.97
N GLU A 95 2.49 -2.71 -21.67
CA GLU A 95 3.68 -2.09 -21.08
C GLU A 95 4.56 -1.33 -22.08
N THR A 96 4.33 -1.51 -23.39
CA THR A 96 5.19 -1.04 -24.47
C THR A 96 4.62 0.16 -25.23
N LEU A 97 3.65 0.86 -24.66
CA LEU A 97 3.06 2.05 -25.27
C LEU A 97 4.01 3.24 -25.14
N THR A 98 4.14 4.04 -26.21
CA THR A 98 4.82 5.34 -26.13
C THR A 98 3.90 6.39 -25.51
N PRO A 99 4.41 7.56 -25.09
CA PRO A 99 3.55 8.65 -24.62
C PRO A 99 2.46 9.05 -25.63
N GLU A 100 2.77 9.02 -26.93
CA GLU A 100 1.81 9.31 -28.00
C GLU A 100 0.71 8.24 -28.08
N ASP A 101 1.05 6.96 -27.94
CA ASP A 101 0.05 5.88 -27.89
C ASP A 101 -0.90 6.03 -26.68
N MET A 102 -0.42 6.67 -25.60
CA MET A 102 -1.20 6.91 -24.40
C MET A 102 -2.18 8.09 -24.54
N GLU A 103 -2.05 8.92 -25.57
CA GLU A 103 -2.94 10.09 -25.76
C GLU A 103 -4.41 9.72 -25.90
N ARG A 104 -4.69 8.53 -26.45
CA ARG A 104 -6.06 8.05 -26.67
C ARG A 104 -6.85 7.77 -25.40
N PHE A 105 -6.18 7.60 -24.26
CA PHE A 105 -6.84 7.19 -23.03
C PHE A 105 -7.46 8.37 -22.31
N ASP A 106 -8.65 8.20 -21.75
CA ASP A 106 -9.30 9.22 -20.95
C ASP A 106 -8.55 9.49 -19.63
N PHE A 107 -8.02 8.42 -19.02
CA PHE A 107 -7.23 8.50 -17.79
C PHE A 107 -5.93 7.72 -17.88
N LEU A 108 -4.87 8.29 -17.30
CA LEU A 108 -3.56 7.67 -17.16
C LEU A 108 -3.25 7.45 -15.68
N MET A 109 -2.97 6.20 -15.31
CA MET A 109 -2.42 5.86 -14.00
C MET A 109 -0.91 5.64 -14.14
N ILE A 110 -0.14 6.62 -13.68
CA ILE A 110 1.32 6.63 -13.75
C ILE A 110 1.89 6.64 -12.32
N GLY A 111 2.78 5.70 -12.04
CA GLY A 111 3.50 5.54 -10.78
C GLY A 111 5.01 5.52 -10.99
N THR A 112 5.76 5.78 -9.92
CA THR A 112 7.21 5.63 -9.95
C THR A 112 7.77 5.36 -8.56
N TYR A 113 8.85 4.59 -8.52
CA TYR A 113 9.65 4.38 -7.32
C TYR A 113 10.79 5.40 -7.20
N SER A 114 11.11 6.22 -8.20
CA SER A 114 12.25 7.16 -8.12
C SER A 114 11.90 8.50 -7.45
N GLY A 115 10.62 8.79 -7.21
CA GLY A 115 10.18 10.06 -6.59
C GLY A 115 10.15 11.27 -7.53
N ASN A 116 10.47 11.08 -8.81
CA ASN A 116 10.46 12.10 -9.86
C ASN A 116 9.15 12.11 -10.67
N LEU A 117 8.03 11.67 -10.09
CA LEU A 117 6.75 11.53 -10.80
C LEU A 117 6.33 12.83 -11.48
N LYS A 118 6.52 13.95 -10.78
CA LYS A 118 6.16 15.29 -11.28
C LYS A 118 6.93 15.63 -12.56
N GLU A 119 8.22 15.29 -12.63
CA GLU A 119 9.05 15.55 -13.80
C GLU A 119 8.62 14.67 -14.97
N ILE A 120 8.38 13.38 -14.73
CA ILE A 120 7.90 12.43 -15.74
C ILE A 120 6.58 12.92 -16.34
N VAL A 121 5.62 13.30 -15.50
CA VAL A 121 4.30 13.74 -15.96
C VAL A 121 4.37 15.06 -16.72
N THR A 122 5.16 16.02 -16.23
CA THR A 122 5.32 17.32 -16.87
C THR A 122 6.05 17.23 -18.21
N ALA A 123 6.98 16.29 -18.36
CA ALA A 123 7.73 16.14 -19.60
C ALA A 123 6.92 15.41 -20.69
N ASN A 124 6.09 14.43 -20.32
CA ASN A 124 5.51 13.49 -21.29
C ASN A 124 4.01 13.65 -21.53
N PHE A 125 3.23 14.16 -20.57
CA PHE A 125 1.76 14.05 -20.63
C PHE A 125 1.01 15.38 -20.54
N THR A 126 1.64 16.48 -20.13
CA THR A 126 0.91 17.74 -19.88
C THR A 126 0.34 18.43 -21.12
N THR A 127 0.75 18.01 -22.31
CA THR A 127 0.20 18.53 -23.57
C THR A 127 -1.24 18.07 -23.80
N HIS A 128 -1.58 16.85 -23.37
CA HIS A 128 -2.89 16.22 -23.64
C HIS A 128 -3.66 15.85 -22.37
N HIS A 129 -2.97 15.64 -21.25
CA HIS A 129 -3.56 15.28 -19.96
C HIS A 129 -3.20 16.28 -18.87
N ARG A 130 -4.06 16.37 -17.86
CA ARG A 130 -3.80 17.15 -16.64
C ARG A 130 -3.71 16.23 -15.43
N VAL A 131 -2.93 16.64 -14.44
CA VAL A 131 -2.86 15.93 -13.16
C VAL A 131 -4.22 16.05 -12.46
N MET A 132 -4.85 14.89 -12.19
CA MET A 132 -6.11 14.82 -11.45
C MET A 132 -5.88 14.76 -9.94
N PHE A 133 -5.02 13.84 -9.49
CA PHE A 133 -4.60 13.69 -8.09
C PHE A 133 -3.27 12.92 -8.03
N ALA A 134 -2.61 12.94 -6.87
CA ALA A 134 -1.40 12.17 -6.61
C ALA A 134 -1.53 11.44 -5.26
N ILE A 135 -1.17 10.16 -5.24
CA ILE A 135 -1.18 9.35 -4.02
C ILE A 135 0.25 9.09 -3.58
N PRO A 136 0.64 9.53 -2.36
CA PRO A 136 1.98 9.27 -1.85
C PRO A 136 2.15 7.78 -1.51
N ALA A 137 3.32 7.25 -1.83
CA ALA A 137 3.75 5.90 -1.46
C ALA A 137 4.80 5.95 -0.34
N TYR A 138 4.86 4.90 0.48
CA TYR A 138 6.01 4.72 1.36
C TYR A 138 7.22 4.35 0.51
N HIS A 139 8.23 5.21 0.49
CA HIS A 139 9.44 4.95 -0.28
C HIS A 139 10.68 4.75 0.60
N ARG A 140 10.88 5.61 1.60
CA ARG A 140 12.08 5.59 2.44
C ARG A 140 11.76 5.99 3.86
N ILE A 141 12.34 5.26 4.82
CA ILE A 141 12.51 5.75 6.19
C ILE A 141 13.87 6.46 6.20
N ALA A 142 13.85 7.79 6.20
CA ALA A 142 15.06 8.57 6.42
C ALA A 142 15.34 8.60 7.93
N ILE A 143 16.29 7.78 8.39
CA ILE A 143 16.88 7.97 9.72
C ILE A 143 17.98 9.01 9.53
N ARG A 144 17.76 10.19 10.09
CA ARG A 144 18.67 11.32 10.02
C ARG A 144 19.61 11.31 11.22
#